data_AF-C4JAT8-F1
#
_entry.id   AF-C4JAT8-F1
#
_cell.length_a   1.000
_cell.length_b   1.000
_cell.length_c   1.000
_cell.angle_alpha   90.00
_cell.angle_beta   90.00
_cell.angle_gamma   90.00
#
_symmetry.space_group_name_H-M   'P 1'
#
loop_
_entity.id
_entity.type
_entity.pdbx_description
1 polymer ?
#
loop_
_entity_poly.entity_id
_entity_poly.type
_entity_poly.pdbx_seq_one_letter_code
_entity_poly.pdbx_strand_id
1 'polypeptide(L)'
;MRGVIVEETAEQHFLKHNDAGSWIQDSAVMLSVSKEVPWYLDDGTGRVYVVGARSAAGLILTVASEVFEESGRTLVRGTLDYLQGLKMLGVKRTERVLPTGTSLTVVGEAIKDDVGTIRIQRPHKGPFYASSKSIDQLIVNLGKWAK
;
A
#
# COMPACT_ATOMS: atom_id res chain seq x y z
N MET A 1 -13.58 -10.04 2.47
CA MET A 1 -13.68 -8.60 2.12
C MET A 1 -13.50 -8.48 0.61
N ARG A 2 -14.26 -7.62 -0.08
CA ARG A 2 -13.98 -7.27 -1.48
C ARG A 2 -13.28 -5.91 -1.49
N GLY A 3 -12.04 -5.85 -1.98
CA GLY A 3 -11.26 -4.62 -2.07
C GLY A 3 -11.18 -4.14 -3.52
N VAL A 4 -11.16 -2.83 -3.73
CA VAL A 4 -10.98 -2.22 -5.06
C VAL A 4 -9.50 -1.99 -5.40
N ILE A 5 -8.67 -1.87 -4.36
CA ILE A 5 -7.21 -1.87 -4.44
C ILE A 5 -6.71 -2.98 -3.51
N VAL A 6 -5.75 -3.76 -3.98
CA VAL A 6 -5.06 -4.80 -3.21
C VAL A 6 -3.55 -4.64 -3.40
N GLU A 7 -2.82 -4.58 -2.30
CA GLU A 7 -1.37 -4.59 -2.24
C GLU A 7 -0.89 -5.79 -1.42
N GLU A 8 -0.04 -6.61 -2.03
CA GLU A 8 0.57 -7.77 -1.41
C GLU A 8 2.08 -7.53 -1.33
N THR A 9 2.63 -7.61 -0.12
CA THR A 9 4.07 -7.56 0.11
C THR A 9 4.55 -8.85 0.76
N ALA A 10 5.72 -9.33 0.31
CA ALA A 10 6.45 -10.38 0.98
C ALA A 10 7.85 -9.87 1.35
N GLU A 11 8.16 -9.89 2.64
CA GLU A 11 9.42 -9.44 3.21
C GLU A 11 10.14 -10.63 3.83
N GLN A 12 11.35 -10.90 3.35
CA GLN A 12 12.23 -11.91 3.88
C GLN A 12 12.96 -11.35 5.09
N HIS A 13 12.82 -11.99 6.25
CA HIS A 13 13.53 -11.61 7.47
C HIS A 13 14.69 -12.58 7.72
N PHE A 14 15.85 -12.03 8.05
CA PHE A 14 17.07 -12.79 8.30
C PHE A 14 17.97 -12.10 9.32
N LEU A 15 18.93 -12.82 9.88
CA LEU A 15 20.06 -12.23 10.58
C LEU A 15 21.27 -12.16 9.65
N LYS A 16 22.10 -11.13 9.80
CA LYS A 16 23.41 -11.02 9.15
C LYS A 16 24.45 -10.53 10.15
N HIS A 17 25.73 -10.71 9.84
CA HIS A 17 26.78 -10.05 10.61
C HIS A 17 26.89 -8.57 10.27
N ASN A 18 27.11 -7.74 11.29
CA ASN A 18 27.61 -6.38 11.09
C ASN A 18 29.15 -6.37 11.03
N ASP A 19 29.75 -5.20 10.80
CA ASP A 19 31.21 -5.05 10.69
C ASP A 19 31.97 -5.46 11.97
N ALA A 20 31.28 -5.52 13.11
CA ALA A 20 31.83 -5.97 14.39
C ALA A 20 31.66 -7.49 14.62
N GLY A 21 31.08 -8.23 13.67
CA GLY A 21 30.82 -9.66 13.79
C GLY A 21 29.61 -10.04 14.64
N SER A 22 28.79 -9.07 15.08
CA SER A 22 27.55 -9.33 15.81
C SER A 22 26.39 -9.63 14.85
N TRP A 23 25.48 -10.53 15.27
CA TRP A 23 24.24 -10.77 14.54
C TRP A 23 23.28 -9.59 14.68
N ILE A 24 22.82 -9.06 13.55
CA ILE A 24 21.76 -8.05 13.47
C ILE A 24 20.62 -8.59 12.63
N GLN A 25 19.39 -8.21 12.99
CA GLN A 25 18.21 -8.53 12.19
C GLN A 25 18.10 -7.54 11.02
N ASP A 26 17.79 -8.06 9.85
CA ASP A 26 17.57 -7.30 8.63
C ASP A 26 16.41 -7.93 7.83
N SER A 27 15.94 -7.21 6.81
CA SER A 27 14.86 -7.67 5.95
C SER A 27 15.03 -7.18 4.52
N ALA A 28 14.59 -8.00 3.55
CA ALA A 28 14.55 -7.64 2.14
C ALA A 28 13.16 -7.88 1.56
N VAL A 29 12.64 -6.92 0.80
CA VAL A 29 11.38 -7.11 0.06
C VAL A 29 11.64 -8.10 -1.08
N MET A 30 10.96 -9.24 -1.05
CA MET A 30 11.00 -10.25 -2.12
C MET A 30 9.97 -9.97 -3.21
N LEU A 31 8.80 -9.48 -2.81
CA LEU A 31 7.67 -9.26 -3.68
C LEU A 31 6.88 -8.04 -3.22
N SER A 32 6.47 -7.24 -4.19
CA SER A 32 5.51 -6.16 -4.01
C SER A 32 4.62 -6.15 -5.24
N VAL A 33 3.37 -6.58 -5.08
CA VAL A 33 2.36 -6.63 -6.14
C VAL A 33 1.23 -5.70 -5.74
N SER A 34 0.72 -4.96 -6.72
CA SER A 34 -0.41 -4.07 -6.53
C SER A 34 -1.37 -4.22 -7.69
N LYS A 35 -2.66 -4.35 -7.36
CA LYS A 35 -3.77 -4.45 -8.31
C LYS A 35 -4.84 -3.44 -7.94
N GLU A 36 -5.36 -2.74 -8.94
CA GLU A 36 -6.49 -1.84 -8.83
C GLU A 36 -7.50 -2.25 -9.91
N VAL A 37 -8.73 -2.55 -9.49
CA VAL A 37 -9.84 -2.82 -10.41
C VAL A 37 -10.65 -1.55 -10.60
N PRO A 38 -11.39 -1.34 -11.71
CA PRO A 38 -12.23 -0.15 -11.87
C PRO A 38 -13.21 0.04 -10.71
N TRP A 39 -13.26 1.25 -10.14
CA TRP A 39 -14.11 1.59 -9.01
C TRP A 39 -14.56 3.04 -9.04
N TYR A 40 -15.56 3.38 -8.23
CA TYR A 40 -16.18 4.70 -8.19
C TYR A 40 -16.53 5.10 -6.74
N LEU A 41 -16.67 6.41 -6.53
CA LEU A 41 -17.34 6.98 -5.37
C LEU A 41 -18.84 7.06 -5.66
N ASP A 42 -19.65 6.77 -4.65
CA ASP A 42 -21.11 6.83 -4.70
C ASP A 42 -21.59 7.49 -3.40
N ASP A 43 -22.22 8.66 -3.54
CA ASP A 43 -22.80 9.41 -2.43
C ASP A 43 -24.32 9.24 -2.34
N GLY A 44 -24.89 8.33 -3.16
CA GLY A 44 -26.33 8.12 -3.30
C GLY A 44 -27.01 9.03 -4.33
N THR A 45 -26.34 10.09 -4.81
CA THR A 45 -26.88 11.00 -5.84
C THR A 45 -26.28 10.71 -7.23
N GLY A 46 -25.07 10.18 -7.26
CA GLY A 46 -24.39 9.85 -8.50
C GLY A 46 -23.13 9.03 -8.27
N ARG A 47 -22.48 8.66 -9.38
CA ARG A 47 -21.23 7.90 -9.37
C ARG A 47 -20.15 8.65 -10.10
N VAL A 48 -18.96 8.65 -9.53
CA VAL A 48 -17.77 9.24 -10.15
C VAL A 48 -16.64 8.22 -10.09
N TYR A 49 -16.12 7.84 -11.25
CA TYR A 49 -15.01 6.90 -11.33
C TYR A 49 -13.72 7.55 -10.86
N VAL A 50 -12.87 6.77 -10.18
CA VAL A 50 -11.54 7.24 -9.76
C VAL A 50 -10.49 6.45 -10.53
N VAL A 51 -9.53 7.16 -11.11
CA VAL A 51 -8.46 6.55 -11.91
C VAL A 51 -7.10 6.82 -11.30
N GLY A 52 -6.33 5.75 -11.07
CA GLY A 52 -4.95 5.82 -10.60
C GLY A 52 -4.81 6.22 -9.14
N ALA A 53 -5.83 5.94 -8.33
CA ALA A 53 -5.91 6.38 -6.94
C ALA A 53 -4.75 5.88 -6.08
N ARG A 54 -4.13 4.75 -6.44
CA ARG A 54 -2.90 4.27 -5.79
C ARG A 54 -1.81 5.33 -5.71
N SER A 55 -1.70 6.17 -6.75
CA SER A 55 -0.69 7.23 -6.80
C SER A 55 -1.08 8.49 -6.02
N ALA A 56 -2.28 8.51 -5.44
CA ALA A 56 -2.78 9.65 -4.69
C ALA A 56 -2.10 9.72 -3.32
N ALA A 57 -1.68 10.92 -2.94
CA ALA A 57 -1.11 11.16 -1.64
C ALA A 57 -2.18 11.01 -0.54
N GLY A 58 -1.78 10.46 0.60
CA GLY A 58 -2.66 10.28 1.76
C GLY A 58 -3.56 9.04 1.71
N LEU A 59 -3.45 8.23 0.65
CA LEU A 59 -4.18 6.97 0.55
C LEU A 59 -3.53 5.97 1.51
N ILE A 60 -4.32 5.50 2.48
CA ILE A 60 -3.89 4.50 3.46
C ILE A 60 -4.77 3.28 3.28
N LEU A 61 -4.14 2.15 2.90
CA LEU A 61 -4.83 0.88 2.78
C LEU A 61 -4.93 0.19 4.14
N THR A 62 -6.06 -0.49 4.37
CA THR A 62 -6.30 -1.28 5.59
C THR A 62 -5.54 -2.60 5.48
N VAL A 63 -4.85 -3.01 6.55
CA VAL A 63 -4.22 -4.35 6.63
C VAL A 63 -5.33 -5.40 6.73
N ALA A 64 -5.50 -6.20 5.68
CA ALA A 64 -6.48 -7.28 5.62
C ALA A 64 -5.93 -8.58 6.19
N SER A 65 -4.64 -8.84 5.97
CA SER A 65 -3.94 -10.03 6.46
C SER A 65 -2.48 -9.70 6.71
N GLU A 66 -1.93 -10.25 7.79
CA GLU A 66 -0.51 -10.21 8.08
C GLU A 66 -0.11 -11.56 8.69
N VAL A 67 0.76 -12.30 8.00
CA VAL A 67 1.18 -13.64 8.40
C VAL A 67 2.70 -13.72 8.35
N PHE A 68 3.31 -14.23 9.42
CA PHE A 68 4.73 -14.54 9.44
C PHE A 68 4.94 -16.05 9.34
N GLU A 69 5.60 -16.48 8.26
CA GLU A 69 5.97 -17.87 8.04
C GLU A 69 7.40 -18.08 8.51
N GLU A 70 7.56 -18.66 9.69
CA GLU A 70 8.88 -19.01 10.22
C GLU A 70 9.62 -19.97 9.29
N SER A 71 10.92 -19.75 9.13
CA SER A 71 11.77 -20.72 8.45
C SER A 71 11.82 -21.99 9.30
N GLY A 72 11.13 -23.04 8.83
CA GLY A 72 11.02 -24.31 9.56
C GLY A 72 12.39 -24.88 9.91
N ARG A 73 12.49 -25.54 11.08
CA ARG A 73 13.71 -26.22 11.58
C ARG A 73 14.07 -27.49 10.78
N THR A 74 13.94 -27.47 9.45
CA THR A 74 14.42 -28.57 8.62
C THR A 74 15.94 -28.46 8.51
N LEU A 75 16.61 -29.29 9.29
CA LEU A 75 18.06 -29.36 9.54
C LEU A 75 18.95 -29.34 8.27
N VAL A 76 18.39 -29.57 7.09
CA VAL A 76 19.12 -29.64 5.82
C VAL A 76 19.30 -28.25 5.16
N ARG A 77 18.41 -27.28 5.42
CA ARG A 77 18.50 -25.94 4.82
C ARG A 77 19.13 -24.90 5.75
N GLY A 78 19.00 -25.08 7.07
CA GLY A 78 19.54 -24.16 8.07
C GLY A 78 21.07 -24.08 8.15
N THR A 79 21.80 -25.08 7.66
CA THR A 79 23.27 -25.08 7.62
C THR A 79 23.85 -24.36 6.40
N LEU A 80 23.13 -24.35 5.26
CA LEU A 80 23.60 -23.72 4.02
C LEU A 80 23.56 -22.19 4.12
N ASP A 81 22.49 -21.65 4.74
CA ASP A 81 22.34 -20.20 4.93
C ASP A 81 23.44 -19.66 5.89
N TYR A 82 23.76 -20.42 6.96
CA TYR A 82 24.83 -20.08 7.91
C TYR A 82 26.21 -19.94 7.24
N LEU A 83 26.50 -20.76 6.23
CA LEU A 83 27.76 -20.69 5.46
C LEU A 83 27.80 -19.45 4.56
N GLN A 84 26.65 -18.89 4.17
CA GLN A 84 26.55 -17.66 3.38
C GLN A 84 26.51 -16.39 4.26
N GLY A 85 26.66 -16.52 5.59
CA GLY A 85 26.66 -15.38 6.52
C GLY A 85 25.27 -14.80 6.82
N LEU A 86 24.20 -15.52 6.44
CA LEU A 86 22.80 -15.12 6.64
C LEU A 86 22.06 -16.20 7.42
N LYS A 87 21.26 -15.83 8.42
CA LYS A 87 20.37 -16.78 9.11
C LYS A 87 18.93 -16.47 8.79
N MET A 88 18.30 -17.33 8.01
CA MET A 88 16.89 -17.17 7.65
C MET A 88 15.97 -17.29 8.86
N LEU A 89 15.14 -16.26 9.11
CA LEU A 89 14.15 -16.24 10.19
C LEU A 89 12.76 -16.63 9.67
N GLY A 90 12.39 -16.13 8.49
CA GLY A 90 11.08 -16.39 7.90
C GLY A 90 10.69 -15.36 6.85
N VAL A 91 9.44 -15.44 6.41
CA VAL A 91 8.86 -14.50 5.45
C VAL A 91 7.60 -13.89 6.05
N LYS A 92 7.56 -12.56 6.09
CA LYS A 92 6.36 -11.79 6.44
C LYS A 92 5.56 -11.51 5.18
N ARG A 93 4.33 -12.01 5.11
CA ARG A 93 3.36 -11.69 4.05
C ARG A 93 2.32 -10.72 4.59
N THR A 94 2.16 -9.58 3.92
CA THR A 94 1.16 -8.57 4.30
C THR A 94 0.26 -8.30 3.10
N GLU A 95 -1.05 -8.37 3.32
CA GLU A 95 -2.07 -7.93 2.37
C GLU A 95 -2.73 -6.66 2.90
N ARG A 96 -2.72 -5.61 2.08
CA ARG A 96 -3.42 -4.35 2.35
C ARG A 96 -4.46 -4.09 1.27
N VAL A 97 -5.61 -3.59 1.67
CA VAL A 97 -6.74 -3.37 0.75
C VAL A 97 -7.40 -2.01 0.96
N LEU A 98 -8.03 -1.49 -0.09
CA LEU A 98 -9.08 -0.48 0.02
C LEU A 98 -10.43 -1.21 -0.05
N PRO A 99 -11.13 -1.41 1.08
CA PRO A 99 -12.41 -2.11 1.08
C PRO A 99 -13.48 -1.36 0.28
N THR A 100 -14.40 -2.10 -0.35
CA THR A 100 -15.64 -1.51 -0.88
C THR A 100 -16.48 -0.93 0.27
N GLY A 101 -17.08 0.24 0.05
CA GLY A 101 -17.89 0.92 1.07
C GLY A 101 -17.08 1.79 2.04
N THR A 102 -15.77 1.89 1.86
CA THR A 102 -14.95 2.85 2.61
C THR A 102 -15.31 4.28 2.22
N SER A 103 -15.66 5.10 3.21
CA SER A 103 -15.81 6.54 3.03
C SER A 103 -14.46 7.17 2.68
N LEU A 104 -14.41 7.85 1.53
CA LEU A 104 -13.19 8.38 0.98
C LEU A 104 -13.45 9.76 0.36
N THR A 105 -12.52 10.67 0.59
CA THR A 105 -12.42 11.96 -0.08
C THR A 105 -11.33 11.87 -1.13
N VAL A 106 -11.64 12.22 -2.38
CA VAL A 106 -10.67 12.26 -3.48
C VAL A 106 -10.63 13.65 -4.08
N VAL A 107 -9.43 14.19 -4.25
CA VAL A 107 -9.18 15.51 -4.86
C VAL A 107 -8.25 15.31 -6.04
N GLY A 108 -8.69 15.69 -7.24
CA GLY A 108 -7.95 15.55 -8.49
C GLY A 108 -8.62 16.30 -9.64
N GLU A 109 -8.18 16.02 -10.86
CA GLU A 109 -8.75 16.59 -12.07
C GLU A 109 -10.02 15.85 -12.45
N ALA A 110 -11.13 16.58 -12.58
CA ALA A 110 -12.38 16.04 -13.11
C ALA A 110 -12.35 16.12 -14.64
N ILE A 111 -12.51 14.97 -15.30
CA ILE A 111 -12.58 14.86 -16.76
C ILE A 111 -13.88 14.17 -17.14
N LYS A 112 -14.50 14.66 -18.20
CA LYS A 112 -15.62 13.99 -18.88
C LYS A 112 -15.06 13.16 -20.03
N ASP A 113 -15.39 11.88 -20.09
CA ASP A 113 -15.05 11.04 -21.25
C ASP A 113 -15.96 11.34 -22.46
N ASP A 114 -15.67 10.67 -23.58
CA ASP A 114 -16.37 10.77 -24.85
C ASP A 114 -17.85 10.33 -24.78
N VAL A 115 -18.19 9.44 -23.86
CA VAL A 115 -19.57 8.97 -23.61
C VAL A 115 -20.30 9.85 -22.58
N GLY A 116 -19.57 10.74 -21.91
CA GLY A 116 -20.07 11.75 -21.01
C GLY A 116 -20.02 11.39 -19.53
N THR A 117 -19.34 10.31 -19.15
CA THR A 117 -19.10 9.91 -17.77
C THR A 117 -18.04 10.80 -17.14
N ILE A 118 -18.27 11.22 -15.90
CA ILE A 118 -17.29 11.99 -15.13
C ILE A 118 -16.35 11.03 -14.39
N ARG A 119 -15.04 11.29 -14.50
CA ARG A 119 -13.99 10.62 -13.73
C ARG A 119 -13.09 11.64 -13.04
N ILE A 120 -12.54 11.25 -11.90
CA ILE A 120 -11.45 11.96 -11.23
C ILE A 120 -10.16 11.20 -11.48
N GLN A 121 -9.11 11.93 -11.88
CA GLN A 121 -7.79 11.37 -12.13
C GLN A 121 -6.69 12.29 -11.60
N ARG A 122 -5.45 11.80 -11.66
CA ARG A 122 -4.28 12.62 -11.40
C ARG A 122 -4.21 13.79 -12.41
N PRO A 123 -4.15 15.05 -11.95
CA PRO A 123 -3.98 16.20 -12.82
C PRO A 123 -2.61 16.16 -13.52
N HIS A 124 -2.52 16.77 -14.70
CA HIS A 124 -1.23 16.94 -15.39
C HIS A 124 -0.24 17.77 -14.54
N LYS A 125 -0.74 18.79 -13.85
CA LYS A 125 0.03 19.62 -12.91
C LYS A 125 -0.77 19.83 -11.63
N GLY A 126 -0.08 19.69 -10.50
CA GLY A 126 -0.68 19.87 -9.17
C GLY A 126 -0.85 18.56 -8.41
N PRO A 127 -1.40 18.62 -7.20
CA PRO A 127 -1.46 17.47 -6.33
C PRO A 127 -2.67 16.58 -6.62
N PHE A 128 -2.56 15.31 -6.21
CA PHE A 128 -3.62 14.31 -6.27
C PHE A 128 -3.73 13.64 -4.92
N TYR A 129 -4.91 13.64 -4.32
CA TYR A 129 -5.13 13.14 -2.97
C TYR A 129 -6.30 12.17 -2.91
N ALA A 130 -6.16 11.14 -2.08
CA ALA A 130 -7.26 10.25 -1.70
C ALA A 130 -7.08 9.93 -0.22
N SER A 131 -8.09 10.14 0.62
CA SER A 131 -7.97 9.91 2.06
C SER A 131 -9.32 9.65 2.70
N SER A 132 -9.32 8.95 3.84
CA SER A 132 -10.51 8.82 4.69
C SER A 132 -10.86 10.12 5.45
N LYS A 133 -9.95 11.10 5.45
CA LYS A 133 -10.18 12.43 6.03
C LYS A 133 -11.14 13.24 5.18
N SER A 134 -11.98 14.07 5.82
CA SER A 134 -12.82 15.03 5.12
C SER A 134 -12.00 16.16 4.50
N ILE A 135 -12.58 16.88 3.54
CA ILE A 135 -11.97 18.07 2.93
C ILE A 135 -11.55 19.09 4.00
N ASP A 136 -12.39 19.36 4.99
CA ASP A 136 -12.07 20.31 6.07
C ASP A 136 -10.82 19.89 6.85
N GLN A 137 -10.68 18.59 7.15
CA GLN A 137 -9.50 18.06 7.82
C GLN A 137 -8.24 18.13 6.94
N LEU A 138 -8.38 18.00 5.62
CA LEU A 138 -7.27 18.19 4.69
C LEU A 138 -6.83 19.66 4.62
N ILE A 139 -7.79 20.60 4.61
CA ILE A 139 -7.53 22.06 4.56
C ILE A 139 -6.87 22.55 5.86
N VAL A 140 -7.34 22.12 7.03
CA VAL A 140 -6.74 22.50 8.32
C VAL A 140 -5.27 22.08 8.39
N ASN A 141 -4.91 20.97 7.75
CA ASN A 141 -3.51 20.56 7.67
C ASN A 141 -2.73 21.44 6.70
N LEU A 142 -3.25 21.81 5.53
CA LEU A 142 -2.55 22.70 4.58
C LEU A 142 -2.11 24.04 5.20
N GLY A 143 -2.93 24.64 6.08
CA GLY A 143 -2.57 25.87 6.79
C GLY A 143 -1.34 25.77 7.72
N LYS A 144 -0.92 24.55 8.07
CA LYS A 144 0.28 24.29 8.90
C LYS A 144 1.56 24.08 8.09
N TRP A 145 1.47 23.84 6.78
CA TRP A 145 2.61 23.55 5.89
C TRP A 145 3.03 24.77 5.03
N ALA A 146 2.32 25.89 5.18
CA ALA A 146 2.57 27.16 4.50
C ALA A 146 3.32 28.17 5.37
N LYS A 147 4.08 27.71 6.37
CA LYS A 147 4.85 28.58 7.28
C LYS A 147 6.33 28.26 7.25
#